data_AF-X0YFP3-F1
#
_entry.id   AF-X0YFP3-F1
#
_cell.length_a   1.000
_cell.length_b   1.000
_cell.length_c   1.000
_cell.angle_alpha   90.00
_cell.angle_beta   90.00
_cell.angle_gamma   90.00
#
_symmetry.space_group_name_H-M   'P 1'
#
loop_
_entity.id
_entity.type
_entity.pdbx_description
1 polymer ?
#
loop_
_entity_poly.entity_id
_entity_poly.type
_entity_poly.pdbx_seq_one_letter_code
_entity_poly.pdbx_strand_id
1 'polypeptide(L)' 'RLSAERKVTVISATHDFKMLNVSDRVVWIRDGTVDKIENREELSISIGKIDTRH' A
#
# COMPACT_ATOMS: atom_id res chain seq x y z
N ARG A 1 2.76 0.96 -12.76
CA ARG A 1 2.67 0.70 -14.22
C ARG A 1 4.01 0.32 -14.85
N LEU A 2 5.12 1.02 -14.53
CA LEU A 2 6.47 0.65 -14.99
C LEU A 2 6.87 -0.82 -14.73
N SER A 3 6.48 -1.38 -13.59
CA SER A 3 6.72 -2.79 -13.23
C SER A 3 6.06 -3.79 -14.18
N ALA A 4 4.79 -3.55 -14.54
CA ALA A 4 4.03 -4.39 -15.46
C ALA A 4 4.60 -4.35 -16.88
N GLU A 5 4.97 -3.16 -17.35
CA GLU A 5 5.59 -2.97 -18.68
C GLU A 5 6.94 -3.67 -18.77
N ARG A 6 7.73 -3.63 -17.70
CA ARG A 6 9.06 -4.26 -17.64
C ARG A 6 9.04 -5.74 -17.23
N LYS A 7 7.87 -6.30 -16.90
CA LYS A 7 7.69 -7.67 -16.39
C LYS A 7 8.59 -7.98 -15.19
N VAL A 8 8.69 -7.04 -14.25
CA VAL A 8 9.48 -7.21 -13.02
C VAL A 8 8.60 -7.14 -11.79
N THR A 9 8.96 -7.91 -10.76
CA THR A 9 8.35 -7.82 -9.43
C THR A 9 9.08 -6.76 -8.62
N VAL A 10 8.34 -5.77 -8.10
CA VAL A 10 8.87 -4.73 -7.22
C VAL A 10 8.35 -5.00 -5.82
N ILE A 11 9.27 -5.09 -4.85
CA ILE A 11 8.94 -5.20 -3.43
C ILE A 11 9.46 -3.94 -2.76
N SER A 12 8.63 -3.32 -1.93
CA SER A 12 9.00 -2.12 -1.17
C SER A 12 8.45 -2.26 0.25
N ALA A 13 9.32 -2.04 1.23
CA ALA A 13 8.94 -1.95 2.64
C ALA A 13 8.87 -0.47 3.02
N THR A 14 7.72 -0.03 3.51
CA THR A 14 7.48 1.37 3.87
C THR A 14 6.40 1.46 4.94
N HIS A 15 6.44 2.53 5.73
CA HIS A 15 5.40 2.89 6.68
C HIS A 15 4.51 4.05 6.18
N ASP A 16 4.77 4.60 4.99
CA ASP A 16 3.96 5.68 4.42
C ASP A 16 2.65 5.12 3.81
N PHE A 17 1.52 5.52 4.39
CA PHE A 17 0.19 5.13 3.93
C PHE A 17 -0.11 5.52 2.47
N LYS A 18 0.48 6.61 1.95
CA LYS A 18 0.34 6.98 0.53
C LYS A 18 1.03 5.95 -0.36
N MET A 19 2.17 5.43 0.07
CA MET A 19 2.92 4.40 -0.65
C MET A 19 2.21 3.04 -0.60
N LEU A 20 1.57 2.72 0.53
CA LEU A 20 0.70 1.54 0.63
C LEU A 20 -0.49 1.66 -0.34
N ASN A 21 -1.09 2.85 -0.46
CA ASN A 21 -2.18 3.10 -1.40
C ASN A 21 -1.76 3.21 -2.87
N VAL A 22 -0.49 3.06 -3.26
CA VAL A 22 -0.11 2.89 -4.68
C VAL A 22 0.37 1.48 -4.99
N SER A 23 0.45 0.63 -3.97
CA SER A 23 0.84 -0.77 -4.10
C SER A 23 -0.34 -1.62 -4.58
N ASP A 24 -0.04 -2.69 -5.31
CA ASP A 24 -1.05 -3.65 -5.79
C ASP A 24 -1.55 -4.54 -4.63
N ARG A 25 -0.65 -4.89 -3.71
CA ARG A 25 -0.91 -5.69 -2.51
C ARG A 25 -0.02 -5.22 -1.37
N VAL A 26 -0.55 -5.25 -0.15
CA VAL A 26 0.18 -4.92 1.08
C VAL A 26 0.25 -6.16 1.96
N VAL A 27 1.46 -6.48 2.44
CA VAL A 27 1.69 -7.58 3.38
C VAL A 27 2.16 -6.97 4.69
N TRP A 28 1.38 -7.15 5.74
CA TRP A 28 1.71 -6.74 7.10
C TRP A 28 2.54 -7.83 7.75
N ILE A 29 3.72 -7.47 8.25
CA ILE A 29 4.62 -8.39 8.94
C ILE A 29 4.71 -7.95 10.39
N ARG A 30 4.44 -8.88 11.31
CA ARG A 30 4.52 -8.68 12.76
C ARG A 30 5.18 -9.88 13.40
N ASP A 31 6.11 -9.63 14.33
CA ASP A 31 6.82 -10.66 15.09
C ASP A 31 7.49 -11.73 14.17
N GLY A 32 7.98 -11.29 13.00
CA GLY A 32 8.62 -12.16 12.00
C GLY A 32 7.66 -13.02 11.18
N THR A 33 6.34 -12.85 11.35
CA THR A 33 5.30 -13.60 10.65
C THR A 33 4.40 -12.69 9.81
N VAL A 34 3.74 -13.25 8.80
CA VAL A 34 2.72 -12.52 8.04
C VAL A 34 1.47 -12.40 8.90
N ASP A 35 1.14 -11.18 9.28
CA ASP A 35 -0.02 -10.85 10.12
C ASP A 35 -1.28 -10.71 9.26
N LYS A 36 -1.17 -9.99 8.14
CA LYS A 36 -2.29 -9.75 7.23
C LYS A 36 -1.81 -9.51 5.80
N ILE A 37 -2.62 -9.90 4.82
CA ILE A 37 -2.43 -9.54 3.41
C ILE A 37 -3.68 -8.80 2.96
N GLU A 38 -3.53 -7.59 2.43
CA GLU A 38 -4.63 -6.78 1.92
C GLU A 38 -4.43 -6.47 0.44
N ASN A 39 -5.48 -6.65 -0.33
CA ASN A 39 -5.52 -6.19 -1.72
C ASN A 39 -5.82 -4.69 -1.76
N ARG A 40 -5.39 -4.02 -2.84
CA ARG A 40 -5.69 -2.59 -3.06
C ARG A 40 -7.16 -2.23 -2.87
N GLU A 41 -8.06 -3.12 -3.28
CA GLU A 41 -9.52 -2.92 -3.21
C GLU A 41 -10.07 -3.01 -1.78
N GLU A 42 -9.37 -3.72 -0.90
CA GLU A 42 -9.73 -3.90 0.52
C GLU A 42 -9.17 -2.77 1.40
N LEU A 43 -8.13 -2.06 0.93
CA LEU A 43 -7.61 -0.84 1.53
C LEU A 43 -8.60 0.32 1.31
N SER A 44 -9.71 0.31 2.05
CA SER A 44 -10.63 1.44 2.20
C SER A 44 -9.96 2.56 3.01
N ILE A 45 -8.87 3.10 2.49
CA ILE A 45 -8.25 4.30 3.05
C ILE A 45 -9.04 5.45 2.47
N SER A 46 -10.00 5.94 3.25
CA SER A 46 -10.53 7.30 3.10
C SER A 46 -9.36 8.25 3.32
N ILE A 47 -8.54 8.46 2.28
CA ILE A 47 -7.58 9.55 2.25
C ILE A 47 -8.42 10.79 2.43
N GLY A 48 -8.37 11.32 3.66
CA GLY A 48 -9.17 12.45 4.07
C GLY A 48 -9.09 13.50 2.98
N LYS A 49 -10.26 13.99 2.55
CA LYS A 49 -10.36 15.38 2.15
C LYS A 49 -9.59 16.14 3.21
N ILE A 50 -8.43 16.69 2.84
CA ILE A 50 -7.85 17.77 3.62
C ILE A 50 -8.83 18.91 3.38
N ASP A 51 -9.88 18.99 4.21
CA ASP A 51 -10.65 20.21 4.35
C ASP A 51 -9.70 21.14 5.10
N THR A 52 -8.95 21.94 4.35
CA THR A 52 -8.25 23.10 4.88
C THR A 52 -9.30 24.05 5.42
N ARG A 53 -9.68 23.88 6.68
CA ARG A 53 -10.36 24.92 7.45
C ARG A 53 -9.34 25.69 8.25
N HIS A 54 -9.16 26.93 7.80
CA HIS A 54 -8.52 28.09 8.43
C HIS A 54 -7.01 28.05 8.62
#